data_AF-A0A7J2IPY0-F1
#
_entry.id   AF-A0A7J2IPY0-F1
#
_cell.length_a   1.000
_cell.length_b   1.000
_cell.length_c   1.000
_cell.angle_alpha   90.00
_cell.angle_beta   90.00
_cell.angle_gamma   90.00
#
_symmetry.space_group_name_H-M   'P 1'
#
loop_
_entity.id
_entity.type
_entity.pdbx_description
1 polymer ?
#
loop_
_entity_poly.entity_id
_entity_poly.type
_entity_poly.pdbx_seq_one_letter_code
_entity_poly.pdbx_strand_id
1 'polypeptide(L)'
;MIEYWYTDELHKLFNKARNLVENFLKIKLPEVKVYISTEKYFVEILTDIYVKKGYTKKKAQKMAVKQAKFIRGLYIRKKKTIFLKEDVGENLQTLVHELLHVVQKCDKSPIRKEKIVIFLTYLILKDRFEHDYLTRKIVEEWQRKISNKSAEIVKRRLLQEGDCNNI
;
A
#
# COMPACT_ATOMS: atom_id res chain seq x y z
N MET A 1 -12.94 21.73 11.11
CA MET A 1 -11.81 21.40 10.21
C MET A 1 -12.07 20.00 9.69
N ILE A 2 -12.15 19.81 8.36
CA ILE A 2 -12.42 18.48 7.79
C ILE A 2 -11.12 17.67 7.85
N GLU A 3 -11.16 16.50 8.48
CA GLU A 3 -9.96 15.66 8.68
C GLU A 3 -9.66 14.77 7.48
N TYR A 4 -10.72 14.33 6.80
CA TYR A 4 -10.69 13.49 5.62
C TYR A 4 -11.97 13.67 4.79
N TRP A 5 -11.90 13.42 3.49
CA TRP A 5 -13.03 13.58 2.57
C TRP A 5 -12.94 12.60 1.39
N TYR A 6 -13.97 12.61 0.57
CA TYR A 6 -14.11 11.80 -0.64
C TYR A 6 -14.59 12.69 -1.77
N THR A 7 -14.09 12.45 -2.99
CA THR A 7 -14.44 13.23 -4.19
C THR A 7 -14.84 12.31 -5.34
N ASP A 8 -15.51 12.87 -6.34
CA ASP A 8 -15.88 12.14 -7.55
C ASP A 8 -14.65 11.76 -8.38
N GLU A 9 -13.61 12.61 -8.39
CA GLU A 9 -12.32 12.29 -9.00
C GLU A 9 -11.67 11.08 -8.32
N LEU A 10 -11.67 11.06 -6.99
CA LEU A 10 -11.18 9.92 -6.22
C LEU A 10 -12.01 8.66 -6.50
N HIS A 11 -13.32 8.78 -6.64
CA HIS A 11 -14.18 7.64 -7.02
C HIS A 11 -13.76 7.03 -8.35
N LYS A 12 -13.60 7.85 -9.40
CA LYS A 12 -13.18 7.41 -10.73
C LYS A 12 -11.79 6.77 -10.68
N LEU A 13 -10.85 7.39 -9.96
CA LEU A 13 -9.49 6.90 -9.83
C LEU A 13 -9.42 5.57 -9.06
N PHE A 14 -10.17 5.45 -7.97
CA PHE A 14 -10.29 4.23 -7.18
C PHE A 14 -10.85 3.07 -7.99
N ASN A 15 -11.93 3.29 -8.75
CA ASN A 15 -12.51 2.26 -9.62
C ASN A 15 -11.52 1.81 -10.71
N LYS A 16 -10.76 2.75 -11.29
CA LYS A 16 -9.69 2.42 -12.24
C LYS A 16 -8.61 1.56 -11.60
N ALA A 17 -8.12 1.92 -10.42
CA ALA A 17 -7.11 1.15 -9.68
C ALA A 17 -7.63 -0.25 -9.30
N ARG A 18 -8.88 -0.33 -8.82
CA ARG A 18 -9.59 -1.56 -8.49
C ARG A 18 -9.63 -2.52 -9.67
N ASN A 19 -10.09 -2.05 -10.83
CA ASN A 19 -10.17 -2.86 -12.04
C ASN A 19 -8.80 -3.40 -12.47
N LEU A 20 -7.74 -2.60 -12.36
CA LEU A 20 -6.38 -3.07 -12.67
C LEU A 20 -5.94 -4.20 -11.75
N VAL A 21 -6.16 -4.07 -10.45
CA VAL A 21 -5.77 -5.09 -9.46
C VAL A 21 -6.61 -6.36 -9.61
N GLU A 22 -7.94 -6.24 -9.76
CA GLU A 22 -8.85 -7.38 -9.93
C GLU A 22 -8.51 -8.17 -11.19
N ASN A 23 -8.29 -7.50 -12.33
CA ASN A 23 -7.93 -8.16 -13.59
C ASN A 23 -6.55 -8.81 -13.53
N PHE A 24 -5.57 -8.14 -12.91
CA PHE A 24 -4.21 -8.67 -12.81
C PHE A 24 -4.13 -9.92 -11.91
N LEU A 25 -4.85 -9.91 -10.79
CA LEU A 25 -4.88 -11.01 -9.82
C LEU A 25 -5.94 -12.07 -10.13
N LYS A 26 -6.89 -11.79 -11.03
CA LYS A 26 -8.06 -12.63 -11.35
C LYS A 26 -8.91 -12.95 -10.11
N ILE A 27 -9.16 -11.95 -9.28
CA ILE A 27 -9.99 -12.02 -8.07
C ILE A 27 -10.91 -10.82 -7.98
N LYS A 28 -11.96 -10.90 -7.16
CA LYS A 28 -12.72 -9.72 -6.72
C LYS A 28 -12.09 -9.17 -5.44
N LEU A 29 -11.84 -7.87 -5.41
CA LEU A 29 -11.39 -7.19 -4.19
C LEU A 29 -12.54 -7.15 -3.17
N PRO A 30 -12.26 -7.32 -1.87
CA PRO A 30 -13.27 -7.09 -0.84
C PRO A 30 -13.67 -5.61 -0.80
N GLU A 31 -14.80 -5.33 -0.18
CA GLU A 31 -15.22 -3.95 0.04
C GLU A 31 -14.21 -3.21 0.95
N VAL A 32 -13.78 -2.04 0.49
CA VAL A 32 -12.82 -1.17 1.16
C VAL A 32 -13.23 0.28 0.91
N LYS A 33 -13.18 1.10 1.96
CA LYS A 33 -13.40 2.55 1.85
C LYS A 33 -12.10 3.25 1.48
N VAL A 34 -12.18 4.38 0.79
CA VAL A 34 -11.02 5.22 0.49
C VAL A 34 -11.35 6.67 0.78
N TYR A 35 -10.41 7.38 1.39
CA TYR A 35 -10.53 8.80 1.69
C TYR A 35 -9.21 9.51 1.46
N ILE A 36 -9.31 10.80 1.12
CA ILE A 36 -8.20 11.75 1.19
C ILE A 36 -8.15 12.26 2.63
N SER A 37 -6.96 12.46 3.17
CA SER A 37 -6.75 12.92 4.55
C SER A 37 -5.64 13.94 4.63
N THR A 38 -5.81 14.87 5.56
CA THR A 38 -4.76 15.86 5.86
C THR A 38 -3.50 15.19 6.39
N GLU A 39 -2.34 15.80 6.21
CA GLU A 39 -1.09 15.28 6.81
C GLU A 39 -1.21 15.16 8.34
N LYS A 40 -1.92 16.12 8.98
CA LYS A 40 -2.19 16.09 10.43
C LYS A 40 -2.94 14.82 10.83
N TYR A 41 -4.03 14.50 10.14
CA TYR A 41 -4.82 13.30 10.44
C TYR A 41 -4.01 12.01 10.18
N PHE A 42 -3.18 12.02 9.14
CA PHE A 42 -2.27 10.91 8.85
C PHE A 42 -1.27 10.65 9.99
N VAL A 43 -0.71 11.72 10.58
CA VAL A 43 0.18 11.63 11.76
C VAL A 43 -0.58 11.09 12.98
N GLU A 44 -1.83 11.49 13.19
CA GLU A 44 -2.66 10.98 14.30
C GLU A 44 -2.90 9.47 14.16
N ILE A 45 -3.30 9.00 12.97
CA ILE A 45 -3.45 7.57 12.67
C ILE A 45 -2.17 6.79 12.96
N LEU A 46 -1.03 7.28 12.47
CA LEU A 46 0.26 6.62 12.67
C LEU A 46 0.68 6.61 14.14
N THR A 47 0.40 7.70 14.86
CA THR A 47 0.65 7.80 16.30
C THR A 47 -0.11 6.72 17.05
N ASP A 48 -1.40 6.55 16.78
CA ASP A 48 -2.22 5.51 17.40
C ASP A 48 -1.71 4.09 17.10
N ILE A 49 -1.23 3.87 15.86
CA ILE A 49 -0.63 2.58 15.48
C ILE A 49 0.64 2.32 16.31
N TYR A 50 1.52 3.31 16.47
CA TYR A 50 2.72 3.16 17.28
C TYR A 50 2.42 3.02 18.78
N VAL A 51 1.44 3.74 19.32
CA VAL A 51 1.01 3.55 20.72
C VAL A 51 0.54 2.12 20.95
N LYS A 52 -0.27 1.56 20.04
CA LYS A 52 -0.70 0.15 20.09
C LYS A 52 0.45 -0.87 19.97
N LYS A 53 1.61 -0.45 19.44
CA LYS A 53 2.85 -1.24 19.40
C LYS A 53 3.70 -1.10 20.68
N GLY A 54 3.22 -0.37 21.69
CA GLY A 54 3.88 -0.22 22.99
C GLY A 54 4.78 1.01 23.12
N TYR A 55 4.80 1.93 22.14
CA TYR A 55 5.54 3.18 22.27
C TYR A 55 4.79 4.19 23.15
N THR A 56 5.53 5.00 23.93
CA THR A 56 4.94 6.14 24.64
C THR A 56 4.35 7.15 23.65
N LYS A 57 3.29 7.87 24.03
CA LYS A 57 2.62 8.85 23.15
C LYS A 57 3.61 9.85 22.51
N LYS A 58 4.55 10.38 23.31
CA LYS A 58 5.61 11.30 22.84
C LYS A 58 6.52 10.67 21.79
N LYS A 59 6.95 9.42 22.00
CA LYS A 59 7.82 8.69 21.04
C LYS A 59 7.04 8.30 19.78
N ALA A 60 5.82 7.82 19.93
CA ALA A 60 4.92 7.47 18.85
C ALA A 60 4.68 8.65 17.92
N GLN A 61 4.36 9.83 18.47
CA GLN A 61 4.13 11.05 17.69
C GLN A 61 5.39 11.47 16.93
N LYS A 62 6.58 11.45 17.58
CA LYS A 62 7.85 11.79 16.92
C LYS A 62 8.15 10.85 15.75
N MET A 63 7.84 9.56 15.88
CA MET A 63 8.01 8.58 14.81
C MET A 63 6.98 8.79 13.69
N ALA A 64 5.71 9.02 14.05
CA ALA A 64 4.63 9.28 13.12
C ALA A 64 4.91 10.49 12.22
N VAL A 65 5.35 11.61 12.80
CA VAL A 65 5.71 12.82 12.03
C VAL A 65 6.84 12.53 11.03
N LYS A 66 7.87 11.78 11.43
CA LYS A 66 8.96 11.41 10.51
C LYS A 66 8.45 10.51 9.38
N GLN A 67 7.60 9.55 9.70
CA GLN A 67 7.11 8.57 8.75
C GLN A 67 6.10 9.18 7.76
N ALA A 68 5.22 10.08 8.21
CA ALA A 68 4.19 10.73 7.39
C ALA A 68 4.77 11.57 6.22
N LYS A 69 6.04 11.95 6.29
CA LYS A 69 6.74 12.63 5.20
C LYS A 69 6.95 11.74 3.97
N PHE A 70 7.04 10.42 4.17
CA PHE A 70 7.39 9.47 3.11
C PHE A 70 6.20 8.60 2.67
N ILE A 71 5.15 8.53 3.48
CA ILE A 71 3.97 7.74 3.15
C ILE A 71 2.99 8.58 2.32
N ARG A 72 2.54 8.00 1.20
CA ARG A 72 1.52 8.59 0.32
C ARG A 72 0.13 8.00 0.55
N GLY A 73 0.05 6.74 1.01
CA GLY A 73 -1.20 6.04 1.29
C GLY A 73 -1.04 5.05 2.45
N LEU A 74 -2.15 4.70 3.11
CA LEU A 74 -2.14 3.74 4.21
C LEU A 74 -3.46 2.97 4.28
N TYR A 75 -3.39 1.67 4.00
CA TYR A 75 -4.50 0.76 4.24
C TYR A 75 -4.57 0.30 5.71
N ILE A 76 -5.63 0.61 6.43
CA ILE A 76 -5.87 0.16 7.81
C ILE A 76 -6.78 -1.07 7.80
N ARG A 77 -6.19 -2.27 7.89
CA ARG A 77 -6.91 -3.56 7.84
C ARG A 77 -8.10 -3.65 8.81
N LYS A 78 -7.93 -3.19 10.06
CA LYS A 78 -9.01 -3.21 11.08
C LYS A 78 -10.23 -2.34 10.68
N LYS A 79 -10.01 -1.25 9.95
CA LYS A 79 -11.06 -0.33 9.51
C LYS A 79 -11.57 -0.65 8.10
N LYS A 80 -10.89 -1.55 7.36
CA LYS A 80 -11.08 -1.74 5.91
C LYS A 80 -11.12 -0.41 5.17
N THR A 81 -10.13 0.44 5.43
CA THR A 81 -10.09 1.81 4.90
C THR A 81 -8.69 2.15 4.42
N ILE A 82 -8.60 2.74 3.23
CA ILE A 82 -7.40 3.37 2.68
C ILE A 82 -7.49 4.86 2.96
N PHE A 83 -6.44 5.41 3.54
CA PHE A 83 -6.26 6.86 3.64
C PHE A 83 -5.15 7.27 2.67
N LEU A 84 -5.44 8.22 1.79
CA LEU A 84 -4.47 8.86 0.91
C LEU A 84 -4.10 10.20 1.55
N LYS A 85 -2.82 10.55 1.52
CA LYS A 85 -2.38 11.87 1.96
C LYS A 85 -2.75 12.91 0.89
N GLU A 86 -3.37 14.01 1.30
CA GLU A 86 -3.70 15.13 0.42
C GLU A 86 -2.49 15.57 -0.42
N ASP A 87 -2.76 16.05 -1.64
CA ASP A 87 -1.80 16.56 -2.64
C ASP A 87 -0.83 15.54 -3.25
N VAL A 88 -0.43 14.49 -2.52
CA VAL A 88 0.64 13.57 -2.94
C VAL A 88 0.19 12.11 -3.07
N GLY A 89 -0.89 11.72 -2.39
CA GLY A 89 -1.40 10.35 -2.33
C GLY A 89 -2.47 10.02 -3.36
N GLU A 90 -3.06 11.04 -3.98
CA GLU A 90 -4.23 10.94 -4.87
C GLU A 90 -3.85 10.55 -6.30
N ASN A 91 -3.09 9.45 -6.43
CA ASN A 91 -2.60 8.98 -7.72
C ASN A 91 -2.82 7.46 -7.89
N LEU A 92 -2.77 7.03 -9.15
CA LEU A 92 -3.05 5.64 -9.54
C LEU A 92 -2.08 4.65 -8.90
N GLN A 93 -0.79 5.00 -8.81
CA GLN A 93 0.25 4.14 -8.24
C GLN A 93 0.03 3.88 -6.76
N THR A 94 -0.24 4.91 -5.97
CA THR A 94 -0.55 4.79 -4.55
C THR A 94 -1.80 3.93 -4.34
N LEU A 95 -2.86 4.13 -5.13
CA LEU A 95 -4.08 3.32 -5.01
C LEU A 95 -3.88 1.84 -5.37
N VAL A 96 -3.19 1.54 -6.47
CA VAL A 96 -2.87 0.15 -6.85
C VAL A 96 -2.06 -0.52 -5.73
N HIS A 97 -1.07 0.20 -5.19
CA HIS A 97 -0.23 -0.28 -4.08
C HIS A 97 -1.06 -0.60 -2.83
N GLU A 98 -1.90 0.33 -2.36
CA GLU A 98 -2.73 0.10 -1.17
C GLU A 98 -3.79 -1.00 -1.40
N LEU A 99 -4.35 -1.12 -2.60
CA LEU A 99 -5.28 -2.19 -2.94
C LEU A 99 -4.63 -3.59 -2.94
N LEU A 100 -3.36 -3.70 -3.32
CA LEU A 100 -2.60 -4.93 -3.16
C LEU A 100 -2.42 -5.31 -1.68
N HIS A 101 -2.23 -4.34 -0.79
CA HIS A 101 -2.23 -4.59 0.66
C HIS A 101 -3.59 -5.07 1.20
N VAL A 102 -4.71 -4.71 0.55
CA VAL A 102 -6.05 -5.19 0.95
C VAL A 102 -6.15 -6.71 0.86
N VAL A 103 -5.57 -7.31 -0.19
CA VAL A 103 -5.62 -8.76 -0.44
C VAL A 103 -4.37 -9.52 -0.03
N GLN A 104 -3.35 -8.81 0.45
CA GLN A 104 -2.14 -9.42 0.97
C GLN A 104 -2.45 -10.33 2.17
N LYS A 105 -2.22 -11.63 1.99
CA LYS A 105 -2.30 -12.66 3.06
C LYS A 105 -0.94 -13.13 3.53
N CYS A 106 0.11 -13.00 2.72
CA CYS A 106 1.47 -13.24 3.19
C CYS A 106 1.84 -12.11 4.19
N ASP A 107 1.73 -12.39 5.48
CA ASP A 107 1.92 -11.36 6.51
C ASP A 107 2.30 -11.98 7.86
N LYS A 108 3.30 -12.88 7.87
CA LYS A 108 3.85 -13.40 9.14
C LYS A 108 4.74 -12.38 9.88
N SER A 109 4.96 -11.19 9.33
CA SER A 109 5.80 -10.16 9.94
C SER A 109 4.97 -8.95 10.36
N PRO A 110 5.17 -8.38 11.58
CA PRO A 110 4.48 -7.16 12.02
C PRO A 110 4.89 -5.90 11.24
N ILE A 111 5.82 -6.04 10.31
CA ILE A 111 6.25 -5.02 9.36
C ILE A 111 5.62 -5.39 8.02
N ARG A 112 4.71 -4.55 7.53
CA ARG A 112 4.12 -4.69 6.19
C ARG A 112 5.24 -4.90 5.20
N LYS A 113 5.22 -6.03 4.49
CA LYS A 113 6.25 -6.34 3.51
C LYS A 113 5.96 -5.60 2.21
N GLU A 114 6.43 -4.36 2.16
CA GLU A 114 6.32 -3.42 1.04
C GLU A 114 6.88 -3.98 -0.28
N LYS A 115 7.95 -4.79 -0.22
CA LYS A 115 8.69 -5.20 -1.44
C LYS A 115 7.85 -5.98 -2.45
N ILE A 116 7.07 -6.97 -2.00
CA ILE A 116 6.21 -7.75 -2.91
C ILE A 116 5.13 -6.86 -3.53
N VAL A 117 4.59 -5.93 -2.74
CA VAL A 117 3.54 -5.01 -3.17
C VAL A 117 4.09 -3.98 -4.15
N ILE A 118 5.27 -3.40 -3.89
CA ILE A 118 5.99 -2.53 -4.82
C ILE A 118 6.24 -3.25 -6.14
N PHE A 119 6.74 -4.48 -6.08
CA PHE A 119 7.04 -5.24 -7.29
C PHE A 119 5.78 -5.58 -8.10
N LEU A 120 4.69 -5.99 -7.44
CA LEU A 120 3.41 -6.24 -8.11
C LEU A 120 2.77 -4.95 -8.64
N THR A 121 2.92 -3.82 -7.95
CA THR A 121 2.48 -2.50 -8.43
C THR A 121 3.22 -2.14 -9.72
N TYR A 122 4.54 -2.36 -9.76
CA TYR A 122 5.34 -2.22 -10.97
C TYR A 122 4.85 -3.14 -12.10
N LEU A 123 4.56 -4.41 -11.82
CA LEU A 123 4.05 -5.33 -12.85
C LEU A 123 2.68 -4.91 -13.41
N ILE A 124 1.82 -4.29 -12.60
CA ILE A 124 0.51 -3.78 -13.03
C ILE A 124 0.64 -2.50 -13.86
N LEU A 125 1.53 -1.59 -13.47
CA LEU A 125 1.62 -0.26 -14.07
C LEU A 125 2.62 -0.15 -15.23
N LYS A 126 3.65 -1.01 -15.26
CA LYS A 126 4.71 -1.04 -16.27
C LYS A 126 5.30 0.36 -16.46
N ASP A 127 5.23 0.90 -17.66
CA ASP A 127 5.83 2.21 -18.02
C ASP A 127 5.21 3.38 -17.26
N ARG A 128 4.04 3.20 -16.64
CA ARG A 128 3.38 4.20 -15.79
C ARG A 128 3.84 4.15 -14.33
N PHE A 129 4.75 3.23 -13.98
CA PHE A 129 5.29 3.15 -12.63
C PHE A 129 6.39 4.18 -12.44
N GLU A 130 6.15 5.14 -11.56
CA GLU A 130 7.15 6.13 -11.14
C GLU A 130 8.16 5.47 -10.22
N HIS A 131 9.43 5.54 -10.63
CA HIS A 131 10.56 5.02 -9.87
C HIS A 131 11.26 6.13 -9.10
N ASP A 132 11.36 5.96 -7.78
CA ASP A 132 12.44 6.55 -6.98
C ASP A 132 13.63 5.57 -6.89
N TYR A 133 14.72 6.00 -6.25
CA TYR A 133 15.91 5.16 -6.09
C TYR A 133 15.62 3.83 -5.36
N LEU A 134 14.79 3.86 -4.32
CA LEU A 134 14.51 2.69 -3.48
C LEU A 134 13.62 1.68 -4.20
N THR A 135 12.52 2.15 -4.77
CA THR A 135 11.58 1.34 -5.55
C THR A 135 12.26 0.71 -6.76
N ARG A 136 13.17 1.42 -7.44
CA ARG A 136 13.99 0.86 -8.52
C ARG A 136 14.84 -0.32 -8.04
N LYS A 137 15.55 -0.17 -6.92
CA LYS A 137 16.36 -1.26 -6.34
C LYS A 137 15.51 -2.47 -5.96
N ILE A 138 14.33 -2.25 -5.41
CA ILE A 138 13.39 -3.34 -5.08
C ILE A 138 12.92 -4.06 -6.35
N VAL A 139 12.57 -3.31 -7.40
CA VAL A 139 12.14 -3.90 -8.67
C VAL A 139 13.28 -4.73 -9.29
N GLU A 140 14.50 -4.19 -9.35
CA GLU A 140 15.69 -4.92 -9.85
C GLU A 140 15.96 -6.21 -9.06
N GLU A 141 15.91 -6.14 -7.72
CA GLU A 141 16.07 -7.31 -6.83
C GLU A 141 15.05 -8.40 -7.17
N TRP A 142 13.78 -8.02 -7.31
CA TRP A 142 12.70 -8.96 -7.54
C TRP A 142 12.68 -9.52 -8.96
N GLN A 143 13.00 -8.71 -9.97
CA GLN A 143 13.19 -9.19 -11.34
C GLN A 143 14.27 -10.27 -11.41
N ARG A 144 15.40 -10.09 -10.73
CA ARG A 144 16.45 -11.12 -10.65
C ARG A 144 15.97 -12.38 -9.94
N LYS A 145 15.23 -12.22 -8.85
CA LYS A 145 14.70 -13.36 -8.06
C LYS A 145 13.72 -14.23 -8.86
N ILE A 146 12.98 -13.63 -9.79
CA ILE A 146 11.99 -14.35 -10.60
C ILE A 146 12.44 -14.59 -12.05
N SER A 147 13.70 -14.37 -12.40
CA SER A 147 14.18 -14.37 -13.80
C SER A 147 13.80 -15.63 -14.59
N ASN A 148 13.74 -16.78 -13.91
CA ASN A 148 13.37 -18.08 -14.49
C ASN A 148 12.00 -18.59 -14.00
N LYS A 149 11.18 -17.72 -13.40
CA LYS A 149 9.91 -18.04 -12.75
C LYS A 149 8.78 -17.21 -13.36
N SER A 150 7.58 -17.78 -13.40
CA SER A 150 6.39 -17.02 -13.80
C SER A 150 6.01 -15.99 -12.73
N ALA A 151 5.59 -14.80 -13.16
CA ALA A 151 5.00 -13.77 -12.28
C ALA A 151 3.79 -14.30 -11.49
N GLU A 152 3.14 -15.36 -11.96
CA GLU A 152 2.06 -16.07 -11.26
C GLU A 152 2.49 -16.62 -9.89
N ILE A 153 3.77 -16.94 -9.70
CA ILE A 153 4.29 -17.39 -8.39
C ILE A 153 4.20 -16.23 -7.38
N VAL A 154 4.51 -15.01 -7.80
CA VAL A 154 4.44 -13.83 -6.93
C VAL A 154 2.99 -13.48 -6.58
N LYS A 155 2.08 -13.55 -7.56
CA LYS A 155 0.64 -13.35 -7.31
C LYS A 155 0.09 -14.37 -6.32
N ARG A 156 0.38 -15.66 -6.54
CA ARG A 156 0.00 -16.73 -5.61
C ARG A 156 0.59 -16.50 -4.22
N ARG A 157 1.85 -16.07 -4.14
CA ARG A 157 2.50 -15.79 -2.86
C ARG A 157 1.80 -14.67 -2.08
N LEU A 158 1.40 -13.58 -2.74
CA LEU A 158 0.64 -12.49 -2.13
C LEU A 158 -0.64 -13.00 -1.45
N LEU A 159 -1.35 -13.90 -2.13
CA LEU A 159 -2.69 -14.36 -1.77
C LEU A 159 -2.73 -15.56 -0.80
N GLN A 160 -1.57 -16.06 -0.38
CA GLN A 160 -1.45 -17.20 0.54
C GLN A 160 -0.79 -16.76 1.85
N GLU A 161 -1.21 -17.35 2.97
CA GLU A 161 -0.56 -17.14 4.26
C GLU A 161 0.88 -17.66 4.27
N GLY A 162 1.78 -16.92 4.93
CA GLY A 162 3.20 -17.27 4.98
C GLY A 162 4.11 -16.04 4.85
N ASP A 163 5.40 -16.30 4.61
CA ASP A 163 6.37 -15.25 4.32
C ASP A 163 6.27 -14.83 2.84
N CYS A 164 6.05 -13.53 2.58
CA CYS A 164 6.05 -12.98 1.23
C CYS A 164 7.37 -13.17 0.47
N ASN A 165 8.48 -13.39 1.16
CA ASN A 165 9.79 -13.60 0.55
C ASN A 165 10.02 -15.06 0.12
N ASN A 166 9.12 -16.00 0.46
CA ASN A 166 9.27 -17.40 0.09
C ASN A 166 8.69 -17.63 -1.32
N ILE A 167 9.49 -17.33 -2.34
CA ILE A 167 9.14 -17.32 -3.77
C ILE A 167 10.09 -18.19 -4.55
#